data_AF-A0A8T6N4L0-F1
#
_entry.id   AF-A0A8T6N4L0-F1
#
_cell.length_a   1.000
_cell.length_b   1.000
_cell.length_c   1.000
_cell.angle_alpha   90.00
_cell.angle_beta   90.00
_cell.angle_gamma   90.00
#
_symmetry.space_group_name_H-M   'P 1'
#
loop_
_entity.id
_entity.type
_entity.pdbx_description
1 polymer ?
#
loop_
_entity_poly.entity_id
_entity_poly.type
_entity_poly.pdbx_seq_one_letter_code
_entity_poly.pdbx_strand_id
1 'polypeptide(L)'
;MRCYLVLAVLLISMAPGLAAQSTSDTENGANFDVVLIGDRMMDSVREGIGKALMDSTPNHTLRNITGENLGLDGHLEFYSDGLLPWSTTFSEQSDFLILQPKSTRMATIVDSSDYDTIAQSFEEFASISNQMPAEHVIFVPWAHKNGDQSRPITVGDFPTMESMIRNTTTSLVENESSGLRFVIPVGMAFNTVYLDDLASGVNPLDPTSNFSSLYSDGVASSEVGSYLVACTVVKSLFNDDCDPSNRPDLIDLNTANYLIGVAERTLDSLPDGLAVPYEDNRAKVRFRNFEGGTYSIQPGSSIGVSLFVRNFAETDVVAVVNLTGTSNW
;
A
#
# COMPACT_ATOMS: atom_id res chain seq x y z
N MET A 1 -53.59 52.32 -10.72
CA MET A 1 -53.12 51.82 -9.41
C MET A 1 -54.04 50.71 -8.94
N ARG A 2 -53.44 49.65 -8.36
CA ARG A 2 -54.00 48.44 -7.71
C ARG A 2 -54.29 47.27 -8.68
N CYS A 3 -53.33 46.36 -8.90
CA CYS A 3 -52.79 45.26 -8.07
C CYS A 3 -53.64 43.99 -8.10
N TYR A 4 -53.18 43.02 -8.89
CA TYR A 4 -53.63 41.64 -8.94
C TYR A 4 -53.02 40.84 -7.78
N LEU A 5 -53.85 40.05 -7.10
CA LEU A 5 -53.41 38.98 -6.21
C LEU A 5 -53.90 37.66 -6.83
N VAL A 6 -52.99 36.86 -7.37
CA VAL A 6 -53.30 35.51 -7.86
C VAL A 6 -52.85 34.52 -6.79
N LEU A 7 -53.82 33.85 -6.19
CA LEU A 7 -53.66 32.79 -5.20
C LEU A 7 -53.39 31.48 -5.96
N ALA A 8 -52.19 30.90 -5.79
CA ALA A 8 -51.87 29.58 -6.33
C ALA A 8 -52.34 28.49 -5.34
N VAL A 9 -53.25 27.63 -5.79
CA VAL A 9 -53.77 26.48 -5.06
C VAL A 9 -52.83 25.29 -5.27
N LEU A 10 -52.28 24.75 -4.18
CA LEU A 10 -51.48 23.52 -4.17
C LEU A 10 -52.43 22.30 -4.26
N LEU A 11 -52.32 21.51 -5.32
CA LEU A 11 -52.97 20.20 -5.44
C LEU A 11 -52.02 19.14 -4.88
N ILE A 12 -52.39 18.54 -3.74
CA ILE A 12 -51.75 17.36 -3.17
C ILE A 12 -52.39 16.13 -3.83
N SER A 13 -51.65 15.42 -4.70
CA SER A 13 -52.03 14.07 -5.12
C SER A 13 -51.35 13.05 -4.21
N MET A 14 -52.17 12.32 -3.44
CA MET A 14 -51.74 11.11 -2.76
C MET A 14 -51.85 9.92 -3.73
N ALA A 15 -50.77 9.15 -3.88
CA ALA A 15 -50.76 7.85 -4.52
C ALA A 15 -50.02 6.85 -3.61
N PRO A 16 -50.39 5.56 -3.65
CA PRO A 16 -50.31 4.63 -2.52
C PRO A 16 -48.89 4.14 -2.23
N GLY A 17 -48.63 3.88 -0.96
CA GLY A 17 -47.37 3.30 -0.48
C GLY A 17 -47.12 1.92 -1.10
N LEU A 18 -46.07 1.85 -1.93
CA LEU A 18 -45.35 0.62 -2.17
C LEU A 18 -44.43 0.38 -0.98
N ALA A 19 -44.76 -0.60 -0.16
CA ALA A 19 -43.82 -1.18 0.79
C ALA A 19 -42.62 -1.69 -0.02
N ALA A 20 -41.43 -1.18 0.28
CA ALA A 20 -40.20 -1.72 -0.26
C ALA A 20 -40.06 -3.18 0.21
N GLN A 21 -40.23 -4.08 -0.74
CA GLN A 21 -39.98 -5.49 -0.63
C GLN A 21 -38.49 -5.68 -0.36
N SER A 22 -38.13 -6.44 0.68
CA SER A 22 -36.73 -6.75 0.99
C SER A 22 -36.09 -7.49 -0.19
N THR A 23 -35.23 -6.82 -0.93
CA THR A 23 -34.29 -7.48 -1.83
C THR A 23 -33.13 -7.97 -0.99
N SER A 24 -33.21 -9.23 -0.56
CA SER A 24 -32.03 -10.03 -0.29
C SER A 24 -31.26 -10.23 -1.59
N ASP A 25 -29.93 -10.25 -1.47
CA ASP A 25 -28.94 -10.68 -2.47
C ASP A 25 -28.54 -9.68 -3.56
N THR A 26 -27.64 -8.76 -3.17
CA THR A 26 -26.41 -8.48 -3.94
C THR A 26 -25.31 -8.06 -2.96
N GLU A 27 -24.58 -9.03 -2.41
CA GLU A 27 -23.20 -8.82 -1.95
C GLU A 27 -22.33 -8.55 -3.19
N ASN A 28 -22.35 -7.32 -3.69
CA ASN A 28 -21.39 -6.85 -4.69
C ASN A 28 -20.59 -5.72 -4.05
N GLY A 29 -19.86 -6.05 -2.98
CA GLY A 29 -18.85 -5.16 -2.42
C GLY A 29 -17.74 -4.95 -3.43
N ALA A 30 -17.24 -3.72 -3.56
CA ALA A 30 -16.06 -3.46 -4.37
C ALA A 30 -14.90 -4.33 -3.84
N ASN A 31 -14.31 -5.16 -4.71
CA ASN A 31 -13.15 -5.97 -4.38
C ASN A 31 -11.92 -5.06 -4.24
N PHE A 32 -11.13 -5.27 -3.18
CA PHE A 32 -9.88 -4.56 -2.91
C PHE A 32 -8.69 -5.35 -3.47
N ASP A 33 -7.98 -4.82 -4.45
CA ASP A 33 -6.97 -5.57 -5.19
C ASP A 33 -5.54 -5.10 -4.84
N VAL A 34 -4.72 -6.01 -4.35
CA VAL A 34 -3.32 -5.72 -3.98
C VAL A 34 -2.37 -6.62 -4.76
N VAL A 35 -1.33 -6.03 -5.33
CA VAL A 35 -0.22 -6.74 -5.95
C VAL A 35 1.03 -6.53 -5.11
N LEU A 36 1.62 -7.62 -4.64
CA LEU A 36 2.90 -7.65 -3.95
C LEU A 36 4.02 -8.03 -4.92
N ILE A 37 5.08 -7.21 -4.98
CA ILE A 37 6.26 -7.45 -5.79
C ILE A 37 7.50 -7.39 -4.91
N GLY A 38 8.40 -8.35 -5.06
CA GLY A 38 9.66 -8.32 -4.32
C GLY A 38 10.45 -9.61 -4.42
N ASP A 39 11.36 -9.78 -3.48
CA ASP A 39 12.23 -10.96 -3.41
C ASP A 39 11.75 -11.96 -2.35
N ARG A 40 12.68 -12.80 -1.86
CA ARG A 40 12.42 -13.75 -0.77
C ARG A 40 11.93 -13.09 0.54
N MET A 41 12.22 -11.82 0.79
CA MET A 41 11.68 -11.09 1.94
C MET A 41 10.17 -10.97 1.81
N MET A 42 9.69 -10.47 0.67
CA MET A 42 8.26 -10.38 0.38
C MET A 42 7.59 -11.77 0.38
N ASP A 43 8.27 -12.78 -0.17
CA ASP A 43 7.75 -14.16 -0.16
C ASP A 43 7.56 -14.71 1.26
N SER A 44 8.47 -14.38 2.19
CA SER A 44 8.37 -14.82 3.59
C SER A 44 7.21 -14.21 4.39
N VAL A 45 6.56 -13.17 3.87
CA VAL A 45 5.49 -12.43 4.58
C VAL A 45 4.14 -12.41 3.86
N ARG A 46 4.08 -12.83 2.59
CA ARG A 46 2.85 -12.74 1.77
C ARG A 46 1.62 -13.41 2.40
N GLU A 47 1.80 -14.54 3.08
CA GLU A 47 0.69 -15.28 3.72
C GLU A 47 0.19 -14.57 4.98
N GLY A 48 1.10 -13.96 5.75
CA GLY A 48 0.75 -13.15 6.92
C GLY A 48 -0.02 -11.90 6.51
N ILE A 49 0.46 -11.20 5.46
CA ILE A 49 -0.23 -10.04 4.88
C ILE A 49 -1.63 -10.44 4.39
N GLY A 50 -1.76 -11.52 3.63
CA GLY A 50 -3.05 -11.99 3.12
C GLY A 50 -4.05 -12.26 4.24
N LYS A 51 -3.64 -12.94 5.32
CA LYS A 51 -4.51 -13.19 6.49
C LYS A 51 -4.94 -11.88 7.16
N ALA A 52 -4.01 -10.95 7.40
CA ALA A 52 -4.35 -9.69 8.05
C ALA A 52 -5.27 -8.81 7.20
N LEU A 53 -5.14 -8.84 5.86
CA LEU A 53 -6.06 -8.16 4.95
C LEU A 53 -7.48 -8.75 5.01
N MET A 54 -7.65 -10.06 5.29
CA MET A 54 -9.00 -10.66 5.39
C MET A 54 -9.82 -10.03 6.51
N ASP A 55 -9.16 -9.57 7.57
CA ASP A 55 -9.81 -9.00 8.75
C ASP A 55 -10.35 -7.58 8.48
N SER A 56 -9.60 -6.78 7.72
CA SER A 56 -9.97 -5.40 7.39
C SER A 56 -10.81 -5.31 6.11
N THR A 57 -10.54 -6.15 5.11
CA THR A 57 -11.20 -6.18 3.81
C THR A 57 -11.52 -7.63 3.39
N PRO A 58 -12.65 -8.21 3.82
CA PRO A 58 -13.00 -9.60 3.53
C PRO A 58 -13.12 -9.92 2.03
N ASN A 59 -13.45 -8.91 1.22
CA ASN A 59 -13.50 -8.99 -0.24
C ASN A 59 -12.23 -8.34 -0.82
N HIS A 60 -11.13 -9.10 -0.86
CA HIS A 60 -9.89 -8.67 -1.50
C HIS A 60 -9.32 -9.73 -2.45
N THR A 61 -8.49 -9.30 -3.41
CA THR A 61 -7.53 -10.18 -4.07
C THR A 61 -6.11 -9.79 -3.73
N LEU A 62 -5.30 -10.77 -3.37
CA LEU A 62 -3.87 -10.62 -3.18
C LEU A 62 -3.14 -11.42 -4.25
N ARG A 63 -2.43 -10.72 -5.14
CA ARG A 63 -1.52 -11.33 -6.11
C ARG A 63 -0.10 -11.08 -5.66
N ASN A 64 0.79 -12.05 -5.83
CA ASN A 64 2.20 -11.88 -5.55
C ASN A 64 3.06 -12.33 -6.72
N ILE A 65 4.08 -11.54 -7.01
CA ILE A 65 5.15 -11.89 -7.94
C ILE A 65 6.45 -11.74 -7.19
N THR A 66 7.04 -12.87 -6.81
CA THR A 66 8.30 -12.92 -6.07
C THR A 66 9.36 -13.74 -6.80
N GLY A 67 10.63 -13.45 -6.52
CA GLY A 67 11.75 -14.28 -6.97
C GLY A 67 12.87 -14.29 -5.92
N GLU A 68 13.52 -15.44 -5.69
CA GLU A 68 14.42 -15.65 -4.54
C GLU A 68 15.48 -14.55 -4.34
N ASN A 69 16.00 -13.99 -5.43
CA ASN A 69 17.00 -12.93 -5.43
C ASN A 69 16.68 -11.82 -6.44
N LEU A 70 15.41 -11.71 -6.84
CA LEU A 70 14.97 -10.85 -7.95
C LEU A 70 14.74 -9.42 -7.47
N GLY A 71 15.46 -8.46 -8.06
CA GLY A 71 15.26 -7.04 -7.78
C GLY A 71 14.18 -6.43 -8.66
N LEU A 72 13.79 -5.19 -8.33
CA LEU A 72 12.81 -4.41 -9.10
C LEU A 72 13.21 -4.29 -10.58
N ASP A 73 14.50 -4.09 -10.85
CA ASP A 73 15.12 -4.12 -12.18
C ASP A 73 14.81 -5.42 -12.93
N GLY A 74 14.99 -6.58 -12.28
CA GLY A 74 14.66 -7.86 -12.87
C GLY A 74 13.15 -8.09 -13.07
N HIS A 75 12.30 -7.54 -12.20
CA HIS A 75 10.85 -7.57 -12.44
C HIS A 75 10.45 -6.74 -13.66
N LEU A 76 11.07 -5.58 -13.87
CA LEU A 76 10.83 -4.73 -15.04
C LEU A 76 11.30 -5.41 -16.34
N GLU A 77 12.45 -6.11 -16.30
CA GLU A 77 12.94 -6.90 -17.43
C GLU A 77 11.93 -8.00 -17.82
N PHE A 78 11.44 -8.79 -16.86
CA PHE A 78 10.46 -9.84 -17.13
C PHE A 78 9.12 -9.32 -17.65
N TYR A 79 8.68 -8.15 -17.16
CA TYR A 79 7.51 -7.47 -17.73
C TYR A 79 7.74 -7.03 -19.18
N SER A 80 8.90 -6.42 -19.45
CA SER A 80 9.26 -5.93 -20.79
C SER A 80 9.39 -7.06 -21.81
N ASP A 81 9.87 -8.22 -21.37
CA ASP A 81 9.95 -9.45 -22.17
C ASP A 81 8.59 -10.15 -22.35
N GLY A 82 7.53 -9.64 -21.73
CA GLY A 82 6.17 -10.18 -21.83
C GLY A 82 5.97 -11.50 -21.07
N LEU A 83 6.86 -11.85 -20.14
CA LEU A 83 6.83 -13.13 -19.44
C LEU A 83 5.62 -13.23 -18.49
N LEU A 84 5.01 -14.42 -18.43
CA LEU A 84 4.01 -14.73 -17.42
C LEU A 84 4.67 -15.07 -16.07
N PRO A 85 4.09 -14.69 -14.92
CA PRO A 85 2.86 -13.93 -14.74
C PRO A 85 2.99 -12.39 -14.78
N TRP A 86 4.18 -11.84 -15.04
CA TRP A 86 4.43 -10.39 -15.03
C TRP A 86 3.53 -9.63 -16.01
N SER A 87 3.50 -10.04 -17.28
CA SER A 87 2.72 -9.36 -18.32
C SER A 87 1.22 -9.31 -17.99
N THR A 88 0.65 -10.40 -17.45
CA THR A 88 -0.75 -10.41 -17.01
C THR A 88 -0.97 -9.54 -15.78
N THR A 89 -0.12 -9.65 -14.76
CA THR A 89 -0.32 -8.95 -13.49
C THR A 89 -0.25 -7.44 -13.62
N PHE A 90 0.65 -6.93 -14.47
CA PHE A 90 0.75 -5.49 -14.76
C PHE A 90 -0.26 -4.98 -15.79
N SER A 91 -0.98 -5.88 -16.46
CA SER A 91 -2.10 -5.51 -17.35
C SER A 91 -3.45 -5.44 -16.62
N GLU A 92 -3.56 -6.09 -15.46
CA GLU A 92 -4.76 -6.13 -14.64
C GLU A 92 -4.75 -5.02 -13.59
N GLN A 93 -5.85 -4.29 -13.45
CA GLN A 93 -5.97 -3.23 -12.43
C GLN A 93 -5.73 -3.79 -11.01
N SER A 94 -5.16 -2.94 -10.14
CA SER A 94 -5.10 -3.13 -8.70
C SER A 94 -5.32 -1.80 -7.99
N ASP A 95 -5.73 -1.83 -6.72
CA ASP A 95 -5.79 -0.63 -5.88
C ASP A 95 -4.40 -0.22 -5.39
N PHE A 96 -3.58 -1.22 -5.05
CA PHE A 96 -2.20 -1.00 -4.60
C PHE A 96 -1.22 -1.92 -5.32
N LEU A 97 -0.14 -1.31 -5.80
CA LEU A 97 1.07 -1.97 -6.26
C LEU A 97 2.16 -1.77 -5.20
N ILE A 98 2.36 -2.78 -4.36
CA ILE A 98 3.31 -2.73 -3.25
C ILE A 98 4.65 -3.31 -3.72
N LEU A 99 5.66 -2.43 -3.79
CA LEU A 99 6.96 -2.72 -4.39
C LEU A 99 8.03 -2.83 -3.30
N GLN A 100 8.58 -4.03 -3.11
CA GLN A 100 9.71 -4.25 -2.22
C GLN A 100 11.03 -4.31 -3.01
N PRO A 101 11.84 -3.24 -2.98
CA PRO A 101 13.21 -3.31 -3.47
C PRO A 101 14.07 -4.18 -2.55
N LYS A 102 15.11 -4.81 -3.12
CA LYS A 102 16.05 -5.63 -2.34
C LYS A 102 16.70 -4.79 -1.25
N SER A 103 16.73 -5.30 -0.03
CA SER A 103 17.33 -4.62 1.13
C SER A 103 18.79 -4.22 0.89
N THR A 104 19.58 -5.08 0.23
CA THR A 104 20.99 -4.80 -0.08
C THR A 104 21.17 -3.70 -1.12
N ARG A 105 20.24 -3.57 -2.07
CA ARG A 105 20.21 -2.45 -3.03
C ARG A 105 19.79 -1.16 -2.32
N MET A 106 18.77 -1.21 -1.47
CA MET A 106 18.32 -0.07 -0.68
C MET A 106 19.37 0.43 0.32
N ALA A 107 20.21 -0.46 0.84
CA ALA A 107 21.37 -0.09 1.65
C ALA A 107 22.51 0.46 0.78
N THR A 108 22.27 1.61 0.15
CA THR A 108 23.20 2.31 -0.72
C THR A 108 23.43 3.75 -0.27
N ILE A 109 24.44 4.39 -0.84
CA ILE A 109 24.73 5.81 -0.63
C ILE A 109 23.87 6.60 -1.61
N VAL A 110 23.20 7.65 -1.12
CA VAL A 110 22.45 8.60 -1.97
C VAL A 110 23.41 9.27 -2.97
N ASP A 111 22.93 9.59 -4.17
CA ASP A 111 23.72 10.13 -5.29
C ASP A 111 24.82 9.18 -5.84
N SER A 112 24.72 7.90 -5.53
CA SER A 112 25.53 6.86 -6.18
C SER A 112 24.83 6.30 -7.42
N SER A 113 25.59 5.62 -8.30
CA SER A 113 25.01 4.92 -9.45
C SER A 113 24.00 3.83 -9.06
N ASP A 114 24.19 3.22 -7.89
CA ASP A 114 23.24 2.23 -7.35
C ASP A 114 21.93 2.90 -6.93
N TYR A 115 21.99 4.11 -6.36
CA TYR A 115 20.81 4.92 -6.07
C TYR A 115 20.07 5.29 -7.35
N ASP A 116 20.78 5.78 -8.38
CA ASP A 116 20.19 6.16 -9.67
C ASP A 116 19.43 5.00 -10.32
N THR A 117 19.98 3.78 -10.24
CA THR A 117 19.35 2.57 -10.78
C THR A 117 18.03 2.23 -10.07
N ILE A 118 18.00 2.42 -8.74
CA ILE A 118 16.77 2.18 -7.95
C ILE A 118 15.74 3.26 -8.23
N ALA A 119 16.16 4.53 -8.28
CA ALA A 119 15.29 5.65 -8.63
C ALA A 119 14.64 5.40 -10.00
N GLN A 120 15.44 5.08 -11.02
CA GLN A 120 14.95 4.74 -12.36
C GLN A 120 13.93 3.59 -12.34
N SER A 121 14.16 2.54 -11.54
CA SER A 121 13.20 1.44 -11.42
C SER A 121 11.83 1.91 -10.92
N PHE A 122 11.81 2.83 -9.93
CA PHE A 122 10.57 3.42 -9.44
C PHE A 122 9.91 4.35 -10.46
N GLU A 123 10.69 5.13 -11.22
CA GLU A 123 10.19 5.96 -12.33
C GLU A 123 9.47 5.10 -13.38
N GLU A 124 10.05 3.95 -13.73
CA GLU A 124 9.46 3.00 -14.67
C GLU A 124 8.18 2.36 -14.11
N PHE A 125 8.16 1.97 -12.83
CA PHE A 125 6.94 1.49 -12.18
C PHE A 125 5.84 2.55 -12.07
N ALA A 126 6.19 3.82 -11.84
CA ALA A 126 5.24 4.92 -11.87
C ALA A 126 4.64 5.10 -13.27
N SER A 127 5.44 4.95 -14.32
CA SER A 127 4.96 4.95 -15.71
C SER A 127 3.98 3.80 -15.99
N ILE A 128 4.27 2.58 -15.50
CA ILE A 128 3.37 1.42 -15.60
C ILE A 128 2.07 1.67 -14.82
N SER A 129 2.16 2.18 -13.60
CA SER A 129 1.00 2.45 -12.72
C SER A 129 0.11 3.61 -13.22
N ASN A 130 0.66 4.52 -14.04
CA ASN A 130 -0.16 5.52 -14.72
C ASN A 130 -1.01 4.91 -15.85
N GLN A 131 -0.58 3.77 -16.42
CA GLN A 131 -1.32 3.03 -17.44
C GLN A 131 -2.28 2.01 -16.81
N MET A 132 -1.91 1.46 -15.66
CA MET A 132 -2.70 0.55 -14.82
C MET A 132 -3.05 1.29 -13.52
N PRO A 133 -4.25 1.91 -13.38
CA PRO A 133 -4.56 2.82 -12.28
C PRO A 133 -4.52 2.12 -10.91
N ALA A 134 -3.32 2.07 -10.35
CA ALA A 134 -2.94 1.51 -9.07
C ALA A 134 -2.06 2.53 -8.35
N GLU A 135 -2.17 2.57 -7.02
CA GLU A 135 -1.25 3.38 -6.23
C GLU A 135 -0.01 2.57 -5.93
N HIS A 136 1.13 3.04 -6.42
CA HIS A 136 2.41 2.41 -6.15
C HIS A 136 2.92 2.87 -4.78
N VAL A 137 3.33 1.90 -3.97
CA VAL A 137 3.75 2.10 -2.58
C VAL A 137 5.06 1.37 -2.39
N ILE A 138 6.07 2.04 -1.84
CA ILE A 138 7.30 1.35 -1.48
C ILE A 138 7.09 0.56 -0.20
N PHE A 139 7.30 -0.75 -0.26
CA PHE A 139 7.43 -1.59 0.90
C PHE A 139 8.88 -1.50 1.38
N VAL A 140 9.12 -0.71 2.43
CA VAL A 140 10.47 -0.44 2.92
C VAL A 140 11.02 -1.73 3.53
N PRO A 141 12.05 -2.35 2.90
CA PRO A 141 12.55 -3.63 3.38
C PRO A 141 13.24 -3.46 4.73
N TRP A 142 13.33 -4.54 5.49
CA TRP A 142 14.15 -4.57 6.71
C TRP A 142 15.61 -4.88 6.38
N ALA A 143 16.52 -4.36 7.20
CA ALA A 143 17.92 -4.76 7.17
C ALA A 143 18.11 -6.24 7.54
N HIS A 144 19.20 -6.85 7.07
CA HIS A 144 19.58 -8.20 7.49
C HIS A 144 19.94 -8.19 8.99
N LYS A 145 19.67 -9.30 9.69
CA LYS A 145 19.90 -9.41 11.14
C LYS A 145 21.33 -9.04 11.55
N ASN A 146 22.32 -9.45 10.74
CA ASN A 146 23.73 -9.14 10.95
C ASN A 146 24.26 -8.12 9.93
N GLY A 147 23.42 -7.33 9.27
CA GLY A 147 23.82 -6.52 8.12
C GLY A 147 24.21 -7.34 6.88
N ASP A 148 24.74 -6.66 5.88
CA ASP A 148 25.20 -7.25 4.63
C ASP A 148 26.64 -7.76 4.77
N GLN A 149 26.76 -9.07 5.01
CA GLN A 149 28.02 -9.77 5.18
C GLN A 149 28.89 -9.78 3.91
N SER A 150 28.35 -9.42 2.74
CA SER A 150 29.16 -9.23 1.53
C SER A 150 29.87 -7.87 1.50
N ARG A 151 29.38 -6.89 2.27
CA ARG A 151 29.93 -5.54 2.44
C ARG A 151 30.18 -5.23 3.93
N PRO A 152 31.00 -6.03 4.63
CA PRO A 152 31.10 -5.96 6.09
C PRO A 152 31.73 -4.66 6.62
N ILE A 153 32.43 -3.90 5.77
CA ILE A 153 33.03 -2.62 6.17
C ILE A 153 32.02 -1.47 6.12
N THR A 154 31.12 -1.48 5.13
CA THR A 154 30.22 -0.35 4.86
C THR A 154 28.79 -0.60 5.33
N VAL A 155 28.37 -1.86 5.42
CA VAL A 155 26.99 -2.27 5.72
C VAL A 155 27.00 -3.51 6.64
N GLY A 156 28.01 -3.65 7.49
CA GLY A 156 28.32 -4.90 8.21
C GLY A 156 27.49 -5.20 9.47
N ASP A 157 26.57 -4.32 9.83
CA ASP A 157 25.68 -4.50 10.98
C ASP A 157 24.26 -4.00 10.69
N PHE A 158 23.31 -4.43 11.51
CA PHE A 158 21.90 -4.07 11.36
C PHE A 158 21.66 -2.54 11.44
N PRO A 159 22.14 -1.81 12.48
CA PRO A 159 21.90 -0.37 12.58
C PRO A 159 22.41 0.42 11.37
N THR A 160 23.59 0.06 10.84
CA THR A 160 24.18 0.71 9.67
C THR A 160 23.34 0.46 8.43
N MET A 161 22.97 -0.81 8.19
CA MET A 161 22.16 -1.18 7.03
C MET A 161 20.77 -0.52 7.06
N GLU A 162 20.11 -0.55 8.22
CA GLU A 162 18.79 0.06 8.41
C GLU A 162 18.82 1.58 8.21
N SER A 163 19.84 2.25 8.76
CA SER A 163 20.04 3.69 8.57
C SER A 163 20.20 4.05 7.08
N MET A 164 20.95 3.24 6.32
CA MET A 164 21.11 3.45 4.88
C MET A 164 19.80 3.23 4.12
N ILE A 165 19.06 2.15 4.40
CA ILE A 165 17.76 1.88 3.78
C ILE A 165 16.79 3.04 4.03
N ARG A 166 16.74 3.55 5.26
CA ARG A 166 15.90 4.69 5.63
C ARG A 166 16.30 5.95 4.84
N ASN A 167 17.59 6.29 4.81
CA ASN A 167 18.06 7.48 4.10
C ASN A 167 17.77 7.40 2.60
N THR A 168 18.00 6.24 1.98
CA THR A 168 17.64 6.01 0.57
C THR A 168 16.14 6.12 0.35
N THR A 169 15.32 5.58 1.25
CA THR A 169 13.85 5.68 1.16
C THR A 169 13.39 7.14 1.20
N THR A 170 13.87 7.92 2.15
CA THR A 170 13.56 9.37 2.24
C THR A 170 13.95 10.09 0.95
N SER A 171 15.17 9.87 0.48
CA SER A 171 15.66 10.49 -0.76
C SER A 171 14.82 10.10 -2.00
N LEU A 172 14.35 8.85 -2.09
CA LEU A 172 13.49 8.40 -3.19
C LEU A 172 12.10 9.05 -3.15
N VAL A 173 11.50 9.21 -1.97
CA VAL A 173 10.20 9.86 -1.80
C VAL A 173 10.29 11.37 -2.06
N GLU A 174 11.42 12.00 -1.69
CA GLU A 174 11.68 13.41 -2.00
C GLU A 174 11.98 13.66 -3.49
N ASN A 175 12.46 12.65 -4.22
CA ASN A 175 12.68 12.73 -5.65
C ASN A 175 11.35 12.62 -6.41
N GLU A 176 10.80 13.76 -6.82
CA GLU A 176 9.52 13.85 -7.57
C GLU A 176 9.47 12.94 -8.81
N SER A 177 10.60 12.72 -9.49
CA SER A 177 10.65 11.88 -10.68
C SER A 177 10.27 10.44 -10.38
N SER A 178 10.62 9.91 -9.20
CA SER A 178 10.31 8.54 -8.78
C SER A 178 8.81 8.27 -8.74
N GLY A 179 8.00 9.33 -8.66
CA GLY A 179 6.55 9.29 -8.51
C GLY A 179 6.08 8.76 -7.16
N LEU A 180 6.97 8.28 -6.28
CA LEU A 180 6.63 7.70 -4.98
C LEU A 180 5.98 8.75 -4.08
N ARG A 181 4.96 8.32 -3.35
CA ARG A 181 4.27 9.15 -2.34
C ARG A 181 4.16 8.47 -0.99
N PHE A 182 4.02 7.15 -1.02
CA PHE A 182 3.65 6.38 0.14
C PHE A 182 4.65 5.28 0.42
N VAL A 183 4.85 5.03 1.71
CA VAL A 183 5.68 3.95 2.24
C VAL A 183 4.83 2.98 3.05
N ILE A 184 5.31 1.74 3.18
CA ILE A 184 4.97 0.83 4.28
C ILE A 184 6.27 0.61 5.06
N PRO A 185 6.40 1.15 6.29
CA PRO A 185 7.68 1.31 6.98
C PRO A 185 8.13 0.04 7.73
N VAL A 186 8.17 -1.11 7.06
CA VAL A 186 8.44 -2.40 7.73
C VAL A 186 9.84 -2.49 8.31
N GLY A 187 10.87 -1.97 7.62
CA GLY A 187 12.23 -1.88 8.18
C GLY A 187 12.29 -1.12 9.50
N MET A 188 11.53 -0.02 9.60
CA MET A 188 11.44 0.77 10.83
C MET A 188 10.76 0.00 11.96
N ALA A 189 9.77 -0.86 11.67
CA ALA A 189 9.17 -1.74 12.67
C ALA A 189 10.17 -2.74 13.25
N PHE A 190 11.02 -3.35 12.40
CA PHE A 190 12.12 -4.21 12.86
C PHE A 190 13.11 -3.42 13.72
N ASN A 191 13.41 -2.18 13.34
CA ASN A 191 14.29 -1.29 14.10
C ASN A 191 13.67 -0.92 15.46
N THR A 192 12.36 -0.71 15.56
CA THR A 192 11.69 -0.48 16.85
C THR A 192 11.89 -1.66 17.80
N VAL A 193 11.74 -2.90 17.34
CA VAL A 193 12.02 -4.09 18.18
C VAL A 193 13.49 -4.17 18.58
N TYR A 194 14.41 -3.88 17.65
CA TYR A 194 15.84 -3.81 17.94
C TYR A 194 16.15 -2.81 19.07
N LEU A 195 15.54 -1.62 19.02
CA LEU A 195 15.73 -0.57 20.02
C LEU A 195 15.07 -0.91 21.36
N ASP A 196 13.92 -1.60 21.36
CA ASP A 196 13.25 -2.05 22.58
C ASP A 196 14.10 -3.07 23.36
N ASP A 197 14.74 -4.02 22.64
CA ASP A 197 15.67 -4.97 23.26
C ASP A 197 16.86 -4.25 23.88
N LEU A 198 17.48 -3.30 23.16
CA LEU A 198 18.57 -2.48 23.68
C LEU A 198 18.16 -1.67 24.92
N ALA A 199 16.99 -1.02 24.88
CA ALA A 199 16.47 -0.23 25.99
C ALA A 199 16.20 -1.09 27.23
N SER A 200 15.87 -2.37 27.02
CA SER A 200 15.66 -3.37 28.08
C SER A 200 16.97 -4.02 28.56
N GLY A 201 18.11 -3.65 28.00
CA GLY A 201 19.42 -4.24 28.32
C GLY A 201 19.65 -5.63 27.74
N VAL A 202 18.80 -6.07 26.80
CA VAL A 202 18.94 -7.32 26.06
C VAL A 202 19.81 -7.08 24.83
N ASN A 203 20.70 -8.02 24.52
CA ASN A 203 21.43 -7.98 23.24
C ASN A 203 20.47 -8.40 22.10
N PRO A 204 20.16 -7.54 21.13
CA PRO A 204 19.22 -7.89 20.06
C PRO A 204 19.69 -9.08 19.21
N LEU A 205 21.00 -9.31 19.11
CA LEU A 205 21.55 -10.44 18.35
C LEU A 205 21.57 -11.76 19.14
N ASP A 206 21.16 -11.75 20.42
CA ASP A 206 20.97 -12.97 21.19
C ASP A 206 19.83 -13.81 20.57
N PRO A 207 20.00 -15.13 20.34
CA PRO A 207 18.95 -15.97 19.79
C PRO A 207 17.61 -15.96 20.55
N THR A 208 17.63 -15.54 21.82
CA THR A 208 16.44 -15.46 22.69
C THR A 208 15.77 -14.08 22.73
N SER A 209 16.34 -13.09 22.03
CA SER A 209 15.79 -11.73 21.98
C SER A 209 14.53 -11.63 21.11
N ASN A 210 13.74 -10.58 21.32
CA ASN A 210 12.57 -10.34 20.47
C ASN A 210 13.01 -10.03 19.03
N PHE A 211 14.06 -9.22 18.86
CA PHE A 211 14.58 -8.85 17.55
C PHE A 211 15.07 -10.07 16.76
N SER A 212 15.84 -10.97 17.37
CA SER A 212 16.30 -12.18 16.70
C SER A 212 15.15 -13.12 16.33
N SER A 213 14.07 -13.12 17.12
CA SER A 213 12.88 -13.92 16.84
C SER A 213 12.15 -13.50 15.56
N LEU A 214 12.35 -12.28 15.06
CA LEU A 214 11.74 -11.79 13.81
C LEU A 214 12.30 -12.46 12.55
N TYR A 215 13.46 -13.12 12.63
CA TYR A 215 14.16 -13.69 11.48
C TYR A 215 14.15 -15.22 11.51
N SER A 216 13.96 -15.85 10.35
CA SER A 216 14.12 -17.30 10.19
C SER A 216 15.56 -17.69 9.83
N ASP A 217 16.21 -16.96 8.92
CA ASP A 217 17.58 -17.24 8.45
C ASP A 217 18.51 -16.00 8.49
N GLY A 218 18.08 -14.94 9.18
CA GLY A 218 18.78 -13.65 9.23
C GLY A 218 18.46 -12.69 8.08
N VAL A 219 17.66 -13.13 7.09
CA VAL A 219 17.15 -12.28 6.02
C VAL A 219 15.64 -12.45 5.85
N ALA A 220 15.16 -13.68 5.66
CA ALA A 220 13.74 -13.97 5.60
C ALA A 220 13.10 -13.80 6.99
N SER A 221 11.83 -13.41 6.97
CA SER A 221 11.04 -13.27 8.17
C SER A 221 10.75 -14.64 8.80
N SER A 222 10.62 -14.68 10.12
CA SER A 222 9.98 -15.79 10.83
C SER A 222 8.46 -15.61 10.82
N GLU A 223 7.72 -16.53 11.43
CA GLU A 223 6.28 -16.32 11.65
C GLU A 223 5.98 -15.11 12.55
N VAL A 224 6.83 -14.88 13.57
CA VAL A 224 6.75 -13.72 14.47
C VAL A 224 6.99 -12.42 13.69
N GLY A 225 8.04 -12.39 12.86
CA GLY A 225 8.31 -11.25 12.00
C GLY A 225 7.21 -11.03 10.97
N SER A 226 6.67 -12.11 10.37
CA SER A 226 5.59 -12.05 9.38
C SER A 226 4.32 -11.44 9.96
N TYR A 227 4.01 -11.73 11.23
CA TYR A 227 2.90 -11.09 11.94
C TYR A 227 3.13 -9.59 12.14
N LEU A 228 4.33 -9.18 12.58
CA LEU A 228 4.69 -7.74 12.69
C LEU A 228 4.56 -7.01 11.36
N VAL A 229 5.05 -7.62 10.28
CA VAL A 229 4.93 -7.08 8.92
C VAL A 229 3.47 -6.89 8.54
N ALA A 230 2.65 -7.92 8.74
CA ALA A 230 1.24 -7.89 8.38
C ALA A 230 0.49 -6.76 9.11
N CYS A 231 0.74 -6.58 10.41
CA CYS A 231 0.12 -5.49 11.17
C CYS A 231 0.62 -4.12 10.75
N THR A 232 1.90 -3.99 10.39
CA THR A 232 2.44 -2.74 9.84
C THR A 232 1.78 -2.41 8.50
N VAL A 233 1.53 -3.41 7.64
CA VAL A 233 0.82 -3.23 6.35
C VAL A 233 -0.62 -2.78 6.59
N VAL A 234 -1.39 -3.49 7.41
CA VAL A 234 -2.79 -3.14 7.69
C VAL A 234 -2.91 -1.74 8.29
N LYS A 235 -2.05 -1.40 9.26
CA LYS A 235 -2.01 -0.06 9.85
C LYS A 235 -1.67 1.00 8.81
N SER A 236 -0.69 0.75 7.94
CA SER A 236 -0.28 1.70 6.89
C SER A 236 -1.37 1.93 5.83
N LEU A 237 -2.09 0.88 5.45
CA LEU A 237 -3.11 0.96 4.40
C LEU A 237 -4.44 1.54 4.91
N PHE A 238 -4.84 1.20 6.14
CA PHE A 238 -6.20 1.44 6.63
C PHE A 238 -6.30 2.22 7.93
N ASN A 239 -5.18 2.41 8.64
CA ASN A 239 -5.14 2.85 10.04
C ASN A 239 -5.84 1.89 11.02
N ASP A 240 -5.97 0.62 10.64
CA ASP A 240 -6.56 -0.42 11.47
C ASP A 240 -5.48 -1.21 12.21
N ASP A 241 -5.84 -1.76 13.37
CA ASP A 241 -4.98 -2.67 14.12
C ASP A 241 -5.32 -4.12 13.77
N CYS A 242 -4.32 -5.00 13.79
CA CYS A 242 -4.58 -6.44 13.74
C CYS A 242 -5.41 -6.88 14.93
N ASP A 243 -6.33 -7.84 14.73
CA ASP A 243 -6.96 -8.53 15.85
C ASP A 243 -5.97 -9.53 16.48
N PRO A 244 -5.60 -9.38 17.76
CA PRO A 244 -4.71 -10.33 18.43
C PRO A 244 -5.33 -11.74 18.58
N SER A 245 -6.63 -11.89 18.36
CA SER A 245 -7.34 -13.17 18.31
C SER A 245 -7.01 -13.98 17.05
N ASN A 246 -6.62 -13.31 15.97
CA ASN A 246 -6.27 -13.90 14.68
C ASN A 246 -4.75 -14.11 14.51
N ARG A 247 -3.99 -13.92 15.58
CA ARG A 247 -2.55 -14.21 15.58
C ARG A 247 -2.29 -15.70 15.26
N PRO A 248 -1.13 -16.02 14.65
CA PRO A 248 -0.70 -17.40 14.52
C PRO A 248 -0.57 -18.13 15.86
N ASP A 249 -0.88 -19.44 15.89
CA ASP A 249 -0.92 -20.26 17.11
C ASP A 249 0.40 -20.28 17.90
N LEU A 250 1.53 -20.15 17.19
CA LEU A 250 2.87 -20.14 17.78
C LEU A 250 3.22 -18.81 18.46
N ILE A 251 2.38 -17.77 18.30
CA ILE A 251 2.54 -16.47 18.94
C ILE A 251 1.57 -16.39 20.11
N ASP A 252 2.06 -16.14 21.32
CA ASP A 252 1.19 -15.92 22.48
C ASP A 252 0.54 -14.53 22.43
N LEU A 253 -0.50 -14.33 23.25
CA LEU A 253 -1.28 -13.09 23.24
C LEU A 253 -0.46 -11.85 23.64
N ASN A 254 0.50 -12.00 24.56
CA ASN A 254 1.34 -10.86 24.97
C ASN A 254 2.30 -10.47 23.85
N THR A 255 2.91 -11.46 23.20
CA THR A 255 3.78 -11.23 22.04
C THR A 255 2.99 -10.58 20.90
N ALA A 256 1.78 -11.04 20.59
CA ALA A 256 0.94 -10.41 19.57
C ALA A 256 0.61 -8.95 19.90
N ASN A 257 0.14 -8.66 21.12
CA ASN A 257 -0.15 -7.29 21.55
C ASN A 257 1.10 -6.40 21.51
N TYR A 258 2.27 -6.92 21.87
CA TYR A 258 3.53 -6.21 21.75
C TYR A 258 3.81 -5.82 20.30
N LEU A 259 3.70 -6.75 19.35
CA LEU A 259 3.96 -6.51 17.93
C LEU A 259 2.94 -5.56 17.28
N ILE A 260 1.66 -5.64 17.67
CA ILE A 260 0.64 -4.66 17.28
C ILE A 260 1.04 -3.26 17.74
N GLY A 261 1.43 -3.12 19.02
CA GLY A 261 1.90 -1.85 19.55
C GLY A 261 3.21 -1.37 18.92
N VAL A 262 4.08 -2.28 18.43
CA VAL A 262 5.25 -1.89 17.64
C VAL A 262 4.81 -1.26 16.32
N ALA A 263 3.89 -1.90 15.57
CA ALA A 263 3.38 -1.36 14.31
C ALA A 263 2.76 0.04 14.49
N GLU A 264 1.99 0.26 15.56
CA GLU A 264 1.46 1.58 15.93
C GLU A 264 2.58 2.60 16.18
N ARG A 265 3.54 2.29 17.07
CA ARG A 265 4.67 3.19 17.38
C ARG A 265 5.52 3.51 16.16
N THR A 266 5.66 2.58 15.22
CA THR A 266 6.40 2.81 13.97
C THR A 266 5.74 3.88 13.12
N LEU A 267 4.41 3.89 13.03
CA LEU A 267 3.69 4.92 12.28
C LEU A 267 3.69 6.27 13.03
N ASP A 268 3.52 6.25 14.35
CA ASP A 268 3.59 7.47 15.18
C ASP A 268 4.97 8.17 15.14
N SER A 269 6.03 7.41 14.84
CA SER A 269 7.40 7.91 14.75
C SER A 269 7.93 7.99 13.31
N LEU A 270 7.03 7.94 12.34
CA LEU A 270 7.40 8.05 10.93
C LEU A 270 8.10 9.41 10.68
N PRO A 271 9.30 9.44 10.05
CA PRO A 271 10.00 10.68 9.77
C PRO A 271 9.17 11.65 8.93
N ASP A 272 9.33 12.95 9.21
CA ASP A 272 8.77 14.01 8.38
C ASP A 272 9.15 13.80 6.90
N GLY A 273 8.17 13.97 6.00
CA GLY A 273 8.35 13.78 4.56
C GLY A 273 8.03 12.37 4.06
N LEU A 274 7.92 11.38 4.95
CA LEU A 274 7.33 10.09 4.62
C LEU A 274 5.84 10.10 5.00
N ALA A 275 5.02 9.47 4.17
CA ALA A 275 3.59 9.30 4.41
C ALA A 275 3.18 7.87 4.12
N VAL A 276 2.11 7.40 4.76
CA VAL A 276 1.51 6.09 4.47
C VAL A 276 0.16 6.26 3.75
N PRO A 277 -0.33 5.25 3.02
CA PRO A 277 -1.53 5.40 2.20
C PRO A 277 -2.80 5.86 2.95
N TYR A 278 -2.99 5.48 4.21
CA TYR A 278 -4.19 5.88 4.96
C TYR A 278 -4.27 7.40 5.19
N GLU A 279 -3.12 8.09 5.21
CA GLU A 279 -3.01 9.54 5.44
C GLU A 279 -3.34 10.35 4.18
N ASP A 280 -3.63 9.68 3.07
CA ASP A 280 -4.01 10.33 1.83
C ASP A 280 -5.35 11.08 1.97
N ASN A 281 -5.24 12.40 2.08
CA ASN A 281 -6.37 13.32 2.19
C ASN A 281 -7.04 13.62 0.84
N ARG A 282 -6.58 13.02 -0.28
CA ARG A 282 -7.29 13.13 -1.56
C ARG A 282 -8.63 12.40 -1.49
N ALA A 283 -9.61 12.89 -2.25
CA ALA A 283 -10.92 12.25 -2.30
C ALA A 283 -10.77 10.77 -2.71
N LYS A 284 -11.27 9.85 -1.88
CA LYS A 284 -11.21 8.37 -2.04
C LYS A 284 -11.98 7.84 -3.27
N VAL A 285 -12.29 8.68 -4.26
CA VAL A 285 -12.99 8.27 -5.47
C VAL A 285 -11.98 8.09 -6.59
N ARG A 286 -11.49 6.84 -6.73
CA ARG A 286 -10.79 6.40 -7.93
C ARG A 286 -11.82 5.95 -8.95
N PHE A 287 -11.98 6.71 -10.03
CA PHE A 287 -12.79 6.27 -11.15
C PHE A 287 -12.10 5.10 -11.85
N ARG A 288 -12.71 3.93 -11.81
CA ARG A 288 -12.33 2.76 -12.60
C ARG A 288 -12.49 3.09 -14.07
N ASN A 289 -11.55 2.68 -14.91
CA ASN A 289 -11.61 2.85 -16.35
C ASN A 289 -12.48 1.76 -17.02
N PHE A 290 -13.72 1.61 -16.57
CA PHE A 290 -14.73 0.77 -17.21
C PHE A 290 -15.95 1.62 -17.62
N GLU A 291 -16.54 1.31 -18.77
CA GLU A 291 -17.87 1.82 -19.12
C GLU A 291 -18.89 1.40 -18.04
N GLY A 292 -19.63 2.37 -17.49
CA GLY A 292 -20.83 2.10 -16.68
C GLY A 292 -20.65 1.93 -15.16
N GLY A 293 -19.52 2.32 -14.57
CA GLY A 293 -19.34 2.26 -13.11
C GLY A 293 -20.29 3.19 -12.34
N THR A 294 -20.98 2.67 -11.33
CA THR A 294 -21.77 3.47 -10.38
C THR A 294 -20.97 3.62 -9.08
N TYR A 295 -20.80 4.86 -8.62
CA TYR A 295 -20.06 5.17 -7.39
C TYR A 295 -21.02 5.80 -6.37
N SER A 296 -21.09 5.21 -5.18
CA SER A 296 -21.92 5.76 -4.10
C SER A 296 -21.11 6.80 -3.32
N ILE A 297 -21.64 8.02 -3.24
CA ILE A 297 -21.04 9.14 -2.51
C ILE A 297 -21.84 9.32 -1.22
N GLN A 298 -21.15 9.43 -0.09
CA GLN A 298 -21.82 9.67 1.19
C GLN A 298 -22.42 11.10 1.22
N PRO A 299 -23.65 11.26 1.75
CA PRO A 299 -24.24 12.58 1.94
C PRO A 299 -23.33 13.51 2.75
N GLY A 300 -23.03 14.70 2.22
CA GLY A 300 -22.16 15.69 2.85
C GLY A 300 -20.69 15.65 2.42
N SER A 301 -20.29 14.67 1.60
CA SER A 301 -18.95 14.63 0.99
C SER A 301 -18.89 15.48 -0.28
N SER A 302 -17.72 16.09 -0.56
CA SER A 302 -17.42 16.69 -1.86
C SER A 302 -16.59 15.72 -2.71
N ILE A 303 -16.91 15.66 -4.00
CA ILE A 303 -16.11 14.93 -5.00
C ILE A 303 -15.49 15.94 -5.97
N GLY A 304 -14.20 15.79 -6.24
CA GLY A 304 -13.53 16.41 -7.39
C GLY A 304 -13.41 15.38 -8.51
N VAL A 305 -13.96 15.69 -9.68
CA VAL A 305 -13.76 14.87 -10.89
C VAL A 305 -12.78 15.60 -11.80
N SER A 306 -11.56 15.08 -11.91
CA SER A 306 -10.57 15.57 -12.87
C SER A 306 -10.59 14.68 -14.11
N LEU A 307 -11.05 15.22 -15.24
CA LEU A 307 -11.04 14.53 -16.52
C LEU A 307 -9.88 15.01 -17.38
N PHE A 308 -9.00 14.10 -17.78
CA PHE A 308 -7.95 14.38 -18.77
C PHE A 308 -8.39 13.86 -20.13
N VAL A 309 -8.71 14.76 -21.06
CA VAL A 309 -9.02 14.41 -22.45
C VAL A 309 -7.81 14.70 -23.32
N ARG A 310 -7.29 13.67 -24.00
CA ARG A 310 -6.22 13.83 -24.99
C ARG A 310 -6.71 13.30 -26.34
N ASN A 311 -6.79 14.17 -27.34
CA ASN A 311 -7.09 13.79 -28.72
C ASN A 311 -5.78 13.33 -29.40
N PHE A 312 -5.74 12.09 -29.89
CA PHE A 312 -4.61 11.53 -30.62
C PHE A 312 -4.82 11.50 -32.15
N ALA A 313 -5.92 12.07 -32.65
CA ALA A 313 -6.22 12.13 -34.08
C ALA A 313 -5.70 13.43 -34.74
N GLU A 314 -5.46 13.38 -36.06
CA GLU A 314 -5.09 14.54 -36.88
C GLU A 314 -6.27 15.49 -37.18
N THR A 315 -7.47 15.17 -36.70
CA THR A 315 -8.69 15.94 -36.93
C THR A 315 -9.32 16.40 -35.62
N ASP A 316 -10.00 17.56 -35.68
CA ASP A 316 -10.74 18.10 -34.56
C ASP A 316 -11.93 17.19 -34.21
N VAL A 317 -11.99 16.77 -32.95
CA VAL A 317 -13.11 15.99 -32.39
C VAL A 317 -13.64 16.70 -31.16
N VAL A 318 -14.96 16.83 -31.07
CA VAL A 318 -15.64 17.38 -29.89
C VAL A 318 -16.00 16.22 -28.96
N ALA A 319 -15.41 16.20 -27.77
CA ALA A 319 -15.83 15.31 -26.69
C ALA A 319 -16.82 16.05 -25.78
N VAL A 320 -18.05 15.54 -25.66
CA VAL A 320 -19.07 16.07 -24.74
C VAL A 320 -19.11 15.19 -23.50
N VAL A 321 -18.92 15.81 -22.34
CA VAL A 321 -18.95 15.13 -21.04
C VAL A 321 -20.19 15.59 -20.31
N ASN A 322 -21.19 14.71 -20.20
CA ASN A 322 -22.42 14.99 -19.47
C ASN A 322 -22.38 14.32 -18.09
N LEU A 323 -22.28 15.13 -17.05
CA LEU A 323 -22.52 14.70 -15.68
C LEU A 323 -24.01 14.85 -15.40
N THR A 324 -24.71 13.76 -15.14
CA THR A 324 -26.14 13.78 -14.80
C THR A 324 -26.32 13.36 -13.35
N GLY A 325 -27.02 14.19 -12.58
CA GLY A 325 -27.43 13.89 -11.20
C GLY A 325 -28.95 13.73 -11.13
N THR A 326 -29.45 13.07 -10.08
CA THR A 326 -30.87 13.15 -9.74
C THR A 326 -31.24 14.60 -9.40
N SER A 327 -32.47 15.02 -9.66
CA SER A 327 -32.97 16.40 -9.52
C SER A 327 -32.82 17.06 -8.13
N ASN A 328 -32.27 16.35 -7.15
CA ASN A 328 -32.10 16.78 -5.76
C ASN A 328 -30.66 16.58 -5.22
N TRP A 329 -29.65 16.69 -6.08
CA TRP A 329 -28.28 16.98 -5.62
C TRP A 329 -28.14 18.44 -5.18
#